data_AF-A0A519YEL1-F1
#
_entry.id   AF-A0A519YEL1-F1
#
_cell.length_a   1.000
_cell.length_b   1.000
_cell.length_c   1.000
_cell.angle_alpha   90.00
_cell.angle_beta   90.00
_cell.angle_gamma   90.00
#
_symmetry.space_group_name_H-M   'P 1'
#
loop_
_entity.id
_entity.type
_entity.pdbx_description
1 polymer ?
#
loop_
_entity_poly.entity_id
_entity_poly.type
_entity_poly.pdbx_seq_one_letter_code
_entity_poly.pdbx_strand_id
1 'polypeptide(L)'
;MNSHPLFRRGGLKIAAATLLLTAGLSACTKDLDRSPFYDLNTESVYGDPANYIRVLAKCYAGFNLSGQTTTGNPDVFAGQGKDEGETSYLRAYWYLQELTTDEAAVAWNSGPLQELNRTSWTS
;
A
#
# COMPACT_ATOMS: atom_id res chain seq x y z
N MET A 1 12.16 16.72 62.61
CA MET A 1 13.11 16.07 61.69
C MET A 1 13.37 17.02 60.54
N ASN A 2 14.45 17.79 60.61
CA ASN A 2 14.78 18.81 59.61
C ASN A 2 15.75 18.20 58.59
N SER A 3 15.29 18.08 57.34
CA SER A 3 16.12 17.58 56.23
C SER A 3 17.33 18.49 56.00
N HIS A 4 18.53 17.92 56.00
CA HIS A 4 19.80 18.61 55.81
C HIS A 4 19.83 19.44 54.50
N PRO A 5 20.36 20.69 54.52
CA PRO A 5 20.36 21.59 53.36
C PRO A 5 21.22 21.11 52.16
N LEU A 6 22.10 20.13 52.39
CA LEU A 6 22.88 19.45 51.35
C LEU A 6 21.99 18.61 50.41
N PHE A 7 20.88 18.04 50.89
CA PHE A 7 19.98 17.22 50.08
C PHE A 7 19.12 18.09 49.13
N ARG A 8 18.80 19.33 49.53
CA ARG A 8 17.95 20.28 48.78
C ARG A 8 18.67 20.87 47.55
N ARG A 9 20.00 21.01 47.58
CA ARG A 9 20.80 21.51 46.43
C ARG A 9 21.14 20.43 45.40
N GLY A 10 21.26 19.16 45.82
CA GLY A 10 21.50 18.02 44.94
C GLY A 10 20.25 17.54 44.22
N GLY A 11 19.11 17.48 44.93
CA GLY A 11 17.84 17.02 44.37
C GLY A 11 17.34 17.84 43.18
N LEU A 12 17.53 19.16 43.18
CA LEU A 12 17.14 20.03 42.05
C LEU A 12 17.99 19.76 40.80
N LYS A 13 19.29 19.45 40.96
CA LYS A 13 20.19 19.09 39.86
C LYS A 13 19.84 17.72 39.26
N ILE A 14 19.50 16.76 40.12
CA ILE A 14 19.06 15.43 39.69
C ILE A 14 17.73 15.54 38.94
N ALA A 15 16.74 16.27 39.48
CA ALA A 15 15.46 16.49 38.82
C ALA A 15 15.61 17.19 37.46
N ALA A 16 16.48 18.20 37.37
CA ALA A 16 16.77 18.88 36.10
C ALA A 16 17.45 17.95 35.08
N ALA A 17 18.41 17.12 35.51
CA ALA A 17 19.07 16.14 34.66
C ALA A 17 18.10 15.05 34.15
N THR A 18 17.21 14.56 35.01
CA THR A 18 16.18 13.59 34.62
C THR A 18 15.21 14.19 33.60
N LEU A 19 14.77 15.44 33.80
CA LEU A 19 13.86 16.14 32.88
C LEU A 19 14.48 16.39 31.50
N LEU A 20 15.77 16.76 31.46
CA LEU A 20 16.52 16.93 30.22
C LEU A 20 16.67 15.60 29.45
N LEU A 21 16.89 14.51 30.18
CA LEU A 21 17.04 13.18 29.57
C LEU A 21 15.72 12.65 29.00
N THR A 22 14.60 12.81 29.71
CA THR A 22 13.26 12.42 29.20
C THR A 22 12.78 13.33 28.07
N ALA A 23 13.09 14.62 28.08
CA ALA A 23 12.79 15.52 26.96
C ALA A 23 13.58 15.15 25.69
N GLY A 24 14.85 14.75 25.84
CA GLY A 24 15.71 14.34 24.72
C GLY A 24 15.23 13.07 24.01
N LEU A 25 14.59 12.14 24.73
CA LEU A 25 14.02 10.91 24.14
C LEU A 25 12.81 11.17 23.22
N SER A 26 12.16 12.33 23.32
CA SER A 26 11.01 12.70 22.47
C SER A 26 11.40 13.40 21.16
N ALA A 27 12.63 13.95 21.08
CA ALA A 27 13.06 14.84 20.00
C ALA A 27 13.36 14.12 18.65
N CYS A 28 13.50 12.79 18.64
CA CYS A 28 13.80 12.01 17.43
C CYS A 28 12.56 11.45 16.71
N THR A 29 11.35 11.79 17.15
CA THR A 29 10.10 11.23 16.57
C THR A 29 9.53 12.03 15.40
N LYS A 30 10.08 13.21 15.11
CA LYS A 30 9.55 14.14 14.10
C LYS A 30 9.67 13.62 12.65
N ASP A 31 10.51 12.61 12.41
CA ASP A 31 10.64 11.94 11.11
C ASP A 31 9.50 10.94 10.83
N LEU A 32 8.62 10.70 11.81
CA LEU A 32 7.48 9.79 11.66
C LEU A 32 6.30 10.45 10.91
N ASP A 33 6.20 11.78 10.96
CA ASP A 33 5.17 12.57 10.25
C ASP A 33 5.66 12.94 8.85
N ARG A 34 5.78 11.95 7.97
CA ARG A 34 6.25 12.16 6.59
C ARG A 34 5.18 11.86 5.57
N SER A 35 4.90 12.83 4.69
CA SER A 35 4.21 12.55 3.44
C SER A 35 5.22 12.07 2.37
N PRO A 36 4.83 11.14 1.49
CA PRO A 36 5.65 10.76 0.35
C PRO A 36 6.01 12.01 -0.47
N PHE A 37 7.31 12.20 -0.74
CA PHE A 37 7.83 13.33 -1.53
C PHE A 37 7.91 13.02 -3.03
N TYR A 38 7.52 11.81 -3.41
CA TYR A 38 7.43 11.32 -4.78
C TYR A 38 6.00 10.83 -5.03
N ASP A 39 5.56 10.93 -6.29
CA ASP A 39 4.24 10.54 -6.76
C ASP A 39 3.04 11.23 -6.06
N LEU A 40 1.84 10.84 -6.48
CA LEU A 40 0.59 11.25 -5.86
C LEU A 40 0.46 10.57 -4.49
N ASN A 41 0.08 11.33 -3.47
CA ASN A 41 -0.19 10.83 -2.14
C ASN A 41 -1.61 11.20 -1.71
N THR A 42 -2.10 10.60 -0.62
CA THR A 42 -3.47 10.82 -0.15
C THR A 42 -3.73 12.29 0.19
N GLU A 43 -2.75 12.98 0.75
CA GLU A 43 -2.88 14.39 1.12
C GLU A 43 -3.04 15.30 -0.11
N SER A 44 -2.29 15.04 -1.19
CA SER A 44 -2.41 15.79 -2.44
C SER A 44 -3.65 15.40 -3.25
N VAL A 45 -4.04 14.13 -3.26
CA VAL A 45 -5.23 13.64 -3.98
C VAL A 45 -6.51 14.13 -3.32
N TYR A 46 -6.63 14.00 -1.99
CA TYR A 46 -7.86 14.36 -1.26
C TYR A 46 -7.90 15.82 -0.78
N GLY A 47 -6.82 16.59 -0.98
CA GLY A 47 -6.81 18.03 -0.72
C GLY A 47 -7.80 18.83 -1.58
N ASP A 48 -8.16 18.32 -2.77
CA ASP A 48 -9.22 18.86 -3.61
C ASP A 48 -10.50 17.99 -3.46
N PRO A 49 -11.60 18.54 -2.89
CA PRO A 49 -12.87 17.83 -2.77
C PRO A 49 -13.45 17.32 -4.10
N ALA A 50 -13.08 17.90 -5.24
CA ALA A 50 -13.52 17.42 -6.55
C ALA A 50 -12.94 16.04 -6.91
N ASN A 51 -11.82 15.64 -6.31
CA ASN A 51 -11.15 14.37 -6.60
C ASN A 51 -11.86 13.15 -6.01
N TYR A 52 -12.73 13.30 -5.00
CA TYR A 52 -13.45 12.17 -4.39
C TYR A 52 -14.27 11.39 -5.42
N ILE A 53 -14.97 12.09 -6.31
CA ILE A 53 -15.75 11.45 -7.38
C ILE A 53 -14.84 10.76 -8.38
N ARG A 54 -13.66 11.33 -8.68
CA ARG A 54 -12.69 10.73 -9.60
C ARG A 54 -12.08 9.45 -9.03
N VAL A 55 -11.74 9.46 -7.75
CA VAL A 55 -11.24 8.26 -7.06
C VAL A 55 -12.31 7.18 -7.03
N LEU A 56 -13.56 7.53 -6.69
CA LEU A 56 -14.68 6.60 -6.73
C LEU A 56 -14.86 6.01 -8.14
N ALA A 57 -14.84 6.85 -9.18
CA ALA A 57 -14.92 6.39 -10.56
C ALA A 57 -13.77 5.43 -10.91
N LYS A 58 -12.55 5.70 -10.44
CA LYS A 58 -11.39 4.83 -10.66
C LYS A 58 -11.54 3.48 -9.95
N CYS A 59 -12.10 3.44 -8.74
CA CYS A 59 -12.40 2.18 -8.04
C CYS A 59 -13.36 1.29 -8.83
N TYR A 60 -14.45 1.87 -9.37
CA TYR A 60 -15.39 1.12 -10.20
C TYR A 60 -14.79 0.72 -11.55
N ALA A 61 -14.02 1.62 -12.17
CA ALA A 61 -13.38 1.36 -13.45
C ALA A 61 -12.34 0.24 -13.35
N GLY A 62 -11.64 0.12 -12.21
CA GLY A 62 -10.64 -0.91 -11.96
C GLY A 62 -11.16 -2.36 -12.01
N PHE A 63 -12.48 -2.57 -11.98
CA PHE A 63 -13.04 -3.91 -12.22
C PHE A 63 -12.82 -4.42 -13.65
N ASN A 64 -12.69 -3.52 -14.63
CA ASN A 64 -12.59 -3.92 -16.04
C ASN A 64 -11.41 -3.27 -16.79
N LEU A 65 -11.02 -2.05 -16.42
CA LEU A 65 -9.92 -1.33 -17.06
C LEU A 65 -8.56 -1.74 -16.47
N SER A 66 -7.56 -1.90 -17.32
CA SER A 66 -6.16 -2.18 -16.96
C SER A 66 -5.33 -0.92 -16.66
N GLY A 67 -5.84 0.25 -17.02
CA GLY A 67 -5.13 1.53 -16.95
C GLY A 67 -6.06 2.73 -17.17
N GLN A 68 -5.51 3.94 -17.11
CA GLN A 68 -6.25 5.18 -17.39
C GLN A 68 -6.10 5.68 -18.83
N THR A 69 -5.12 5.17 -19.57
CA THR A 69 -4.93 5.46 -21.00
C THR A 69 -5.48 4.31 -21.83
N THR A 70 -5.61 4.52 -23.14
CA THR A 70 -6.06 3.44 -24.06
C THR A 70 -5.07 2.27 -24.09
N THR A 71 -3.76 2.55 -24.02
CA THR A 71 -2.70 1.53 -23.99
C THR A 71 -1.38 2.15 -23.49
N GLY A 72 -0.46 1.32 -23.02
CA GLY A 72 0.93 1.70 -22.75
C GLY A 72 1.17 2.38 -21.41
N ASN A 73 0.14 2.48 -20.56
CA ASN A 73 0.27 2.95 -19.18
C ASN A 73 -0.65 2.12 -18.25
N PRO A 74 -0.33 0.82 -18.08
CA PRO A 74 -1.11 -0.04 -17.21
C PRO A 74 -0.94 0.34 -15.74
N ASP A 75 -2.00 0.23 -14.96
CA ASP A 75 -1.92 0.41 -13.50
C ASP A 75 -1.08 -0.71 -12.85
N VAL A 76 -1.10 -1.92 -13.44
CA VAL A 76 -0.32 -3.08 -12.99
C VAL A 76 0.51 -3.61 -14.14
N PHE A 77 1.83 -3.62 -13.96
CA PHE A 77 2.75 -4.17 -14.96
C PHE A 77 2.65 -5.70 -15.01
N ALA A 78 2.12 -6.23 -16.12
CA ALA A 78 1.88 -7.66 -16.31
C ALA A 78 3.16 -8.50 -16.48
N GLY A 79 4.30 -7.85 -16.75
CA GLY A 79 5.55 -8.52 -17.11
C GLY A 79 5.97 -8.24 -18.55
N GLN A 80 7.23 -8.52 -18.86
CA GLN A 80 7.76 -8.31 -20.21
C GLN A 80 7.11 -9.28 -21.19
N GLY A 81 6.65 -8.76 -22.34
CA GLY A 81 5.99 -9.56 -23.37
C GLY A 81 4.57 -10.03 -23.00
N LYS A 82 3.98 -9.48 -21.94
CA LYS A 82 2.60 -9.73 -21.53
C LYS A 82 1.68 -8.62 -21.99
N ASP A 83 0.45 -8.99 -22.34
CA ASP A 83 -0.53 -8.00 -22.75
C ASP A 83 -1.03 -7.23 -21.52
N GLU A 84 -1.22 -5.92 -21.68
CA GLU A 84 -1.77 -5.06 -20.61
C GLU A 84 -3.15 -5.55 -20.12
N GLY A 85 -3.94 -6.17 -21.01
CA GLY A 85 -5.24 -6.74 -20.64
C GLY A 85 -5.17 -8.03 -19.79
N GLU A 86 -3.99 -8.62 -19.56
CA GLU A 86 -3.83 -9.79 -18.68
C GLU A 86 -4.07 -9.43 -17.21
N THR A 87 -3.90 -8.17 -16.80
CA THR A 87 -4.07 -7.72 -15.41
C THR A 87 -5.46 -7.19 -15.08
N SER A 88 -6.42 -7.30 -16.01
CA SER A 88 -7.82 -6.92 -15.76
C SER A 88 -8.43 -7.78 -14.65
N TYR A 89 -9.01 -7.14 -13.64
CA TYR A 89 -9.63 -7.82 -12.49
C TYR A 89 -10.67 -8.85 -12.91
N LEU A 90 -11.63 -8.45 -13.75
CA LEU A 90 -12.72 -9.34 -14.17
C LEU A 90 -12.21 -10.57 -14.91
N ARG A 91 -11.18 -10.39 -15.76
CA ARG A 91 -10.57 -11.50 -16.51
C ARG A 91 -9.86 -12.48 -15.58
N ALA A 92 -9.08 -11.97 -14.63
CA ALA A 92 -8.41 -12.80 -13.63
C ALA A 92 -9.43 -13.54 -12.75
N TYR A 93 -10.49 -12.86 -12.32
CA TYR A 93 -11.58 -13.46 -11.56
C TYR A 93 -12.27 -14.60 -12.34
N TRP A 94 -12.64 -14.34 -13.60
CA TRP A 94 -13.25 -15.35 -14.47
C TRP A 94 -12.34 -16.58 -14.65
N TYR A 95 -11.02 -16.38 -14.81
CA TYR A 95 -10.09 -17.51 -14.91
C TYR A 95 -10.11 -18.42 -13.68
N LEU A 96 -10.12 -17.83 -12.49
CA LEU A 96 -10.13 -18.61 -11.25
C LEU A 96 -11.47 -19.31 -11.02
N GLN A 97 -12.58 -18.71 -11.46
CA GLN A 97 -13.91 -19.28 -11.30
C GLN A 97 -14.25 -20.34 -12.35
N GLU A 98 -13.77 -20.23 -13.59
CA GLU A 98 -14.17 -21.12 -14.68
C GLU A 98 -13.12 -22.13 -15.09
N LEU A 99 -11.83 -21.78 -15.13
CA LEU A 99 -10.83 -22.71 -15.65
C LEU A 99 -10.51 -23.84 -14.67
N THR A 100 -11.01 -23.74 -13.45
CA THR A 100 -10.89 -24.77 -12.42
C THR A 100 -12.11 -25.70 -12.37
N THR A 101 -13.12 -25.42 -13.21
CA THR A 101 -14.38 -26.16 -13.33
C THR A 101 -14.45 -26.89 -14.68
N ASP A 102 -15.58 -27.54 -14.94
CA ASP A 102 -15.89 -28.21 -16.20
C ASP A 102 -16.59 -27.30 -17.23
N GLU A 103 -16.87 -26.05 -16.89
CA GLU A 103 -17.63 -25.12 -17.75
C GLU A 103 -16.81 -24.60 -18.94
N ALA A 104 -15.50 -24.40 -18.76
CA ALA A 104 -14.64 -23.85 -19.80
C ALA A 104 -13.19 -24.36 -19.71
N ALA A 105 -12.50 -24.36 -20.85
CA ALA A 105 -11.05 -24.61 -20.92
C ALA A 105 -10.39 -23.68 -21.94
N VAL A 106 -9.21 -23.16 -21.62
CA VAL A 106 -8.42 -22.35 -22.55
C VAL A 106 -7.46 -23.23 -23.34
N ALA A 107 -7.57 -23.21 -24.67
CA ALA A 107 -6.73 -24.03 -25.55
C ALA A 107 -5.32 -23.45 -25.80
N TRP A 108 -5.04 -22.21 -25.40
CA TRP A 108 -3.78 -21.54 -25.69
C TRP A 108 -2.71 -22.02 -24.71
N ASN A 109 -1.50 -22.32 -25.20
CA ASN A 109 -0.44 -22.96 -24.42
C ASN A 109 0.31 -21.98 -23.50
N SER A 110 -0.41 -21.30 -22.61
CA SER A 110 0.15 -20.48 -21.53
C SER A 110 0.27 -21.33 -20.27
N GLY A 111 1.47 -21.44 -19.69
CA GLY A 111 1.75 -22.28 -18.51
C GLY A 111 0.73 -22.09 -17.37
N PRO A 112 0.56 -20.86 -16.85
CA PRO A 112 -0.40 -20.60 -15.77
C PRO A 112 -1.86 -20.95 -16.12
N LEU A 113 -2.29 -20.76 -17.37
CA LEU A 113 -3.67 -21.10 -17.77
C LEU A 113 -3.86 -22.62 -17.90
N GLN A 114 -2.83 -23.35 -18.35
CA GLN A 114 -2.88 -24.80 -18.39
C GLN A 114 -2.82 -25.42 -16.99
N GLU A 115 -2.12 -24.77 -16.05
CA GLU A 115 -2.15 -25.14 -14.63
C GLU A 115 -3.55 -24.94 -14.03
N LEU A 116 -4.26 -23.86 -14.37
CA LEU A 116 -5.66 -23.66 -14.00
C LEU A 116 -6.57 -24.74 -14.62
N ASN A 117 -6.53 -24.95 -15.94
CA ASN A 117 -7.33 -25.98 -16.64
C ASN A 117 -7.16 -27.39 -16.04
N ARG A 118 -6.01 -27.70 -15.44
CA ARG A 118 -5.65 -29.04 -14.92
C ARG A 118 -5.66 -29.11 -13.40
N THR A 119 -6.02 -28.03 -12.72
CA THR A 119 -6.00 -27.96 -11.27
C THR A 119 -4.65 -28.34 -10.65
N SER A 120 -3.57 -27.82 -11.24
CA SER A 120 -2.19 -28.16 -10.87
C SER A 120 -1.33 -26.98 -10.41
N TRP A 121 -1.93 -25.82 -10.13
CA TRP A 121 -1.23 -24.62 -9.64
C TRP A 121 -0.70 -24.82 -8.20
N THR A 122 0.33 -24.06 -7.83
CA THR A 122 0.96 -24.10 -6.49
C THR A 122 0.99 -22.72 -5.83
N SER A 123 1.27 -22.67 -4.51
CA SER A 123 1.42 -21.43 -3.71
C SER A 123 2.77 -20.77 -3.86
#